data_AF-A0A4C1T0Y5-F1
#
_entry.id   AF-A0A4C1T0Y5-F1
#
_cell.length_a   1.000
_cell.length_b   1.000
_cell.length_c   1.000
_cell.angle_alpha   90.00
_cell.angle_beta   90.00
_cell.angle_gamma   90.00
#
_symmetry.space_group_name_H-M   'P 1'
#
loop_
_entity.id
_entity.type
_entity.pdbx_description
1 polymer ?
#
loop_
_entity_poly.entity_id
_entity_poly.type
_entity_poly.pdbx_seq_one_letter_code
_entity_poly.pdbx_strand_id
1 'polypeptide(L)'
;MTYVRHYGKPDLFITATCNPNWPEIKENINTNLTPPDKYDTVNRVFHLKVQKLLHLINKSHIFGPLRCHMYTIEWQKRGLPHVHLLVWLVNKIRPNQMDSAISAELPVKEEDPVLFEIVKKHMVHGPLRDFKS
;
A
#
# COMPACT_ATOMS: atom_id res chain seq x y z
N MET A 1 11.41 -21.69 2.66
CA MET A 1 11.11 -21.02 3.95
C MET A 1 12.38 -20.84 4.79
N THR A 2 13.31 -19.99 4.35
CA THR A 2 14.60 -19.77 5.05
C THR A 2 14.53 -18.58 6.01
N TYR A 3 13.80 -17.53 5.64
CA TYR A 3 13.69 -16.29 6.43
C TYR A 3 12.97 -16.48 7.76
N VAL A 4 11.81 -17.15 7.80
CA VAL A 4 11.09 -17.37 9.07
C VAL A 4 11.91 -18.24 10.02
N ARG A 5 12.67 -19.20 9.49
CA ARG A 5 13.59 -20.01 10.30
C ARG A 5 14.74 -19.19 10.87
N HIS A 6 15.25 -18.21 10.12
CA HIS A 6 16.42 -17.43 10.51
C HIS A 6 16.08 -16.18 11.34
N TYR A 7 14.95 -15.52 11.05
CA TYR A 7 14.54 -14.24 11.66
C TYR A 7 13.27 -14.35 12.52
N GLY A 8 12.62 -15.53 12.57
CA GLY A 8 11.36 -15.73 13.28
C GLY A 8 10.14 -15.19 12.51
N LYS A 9 9.03 -14.98 13.23
CA LYS A 9 7.80 -14.40 12.65
C LYS A 9 8.04 -12.93 12.23
N PRO A 10 7.53 -12.49 11.06
CA PRO A 10 7.58 -11.08 10.66
C PRO A 10 6.79 -10.19 11.61
N ASP A 11 7.23 -8.94 11.73
CA ASP A 11 6.62 -7.94 12.62
C ASP A 11 5.48 -7.18 11.92
N LEU A 12 5.59 -6.95 10.61
CA LEU A 12 4.54 -6.33 9.80
C LEU A 12 4.19 -7.18 8.58
N PHE A 13 2.91 -7.18 8.24
CA PHE A 13 2.39 -7.68 6.96
C PHE A 13 1.62 -6.56 6.28
N ILE A 14 2.17 -6.07 5.17
CA ILE A 14 1.65 -4.92 4.43
C ILE A 14 1.15 -5.41 3.08
N THR A 15 -0.09 -5.04 2.75
CA THR A 15 -0.66 -5.29 1.41
C THR A 15 -0.92 -3.97 0.73
N ALA A 16 -0.50 -3.84 -0.53
CA ALA A 16 -0.85 -2.69 -1.37
C ALA A 16 -1.37 -3.17 -2.72
N THR A 17 -2.55 -2.70 -3.08
CA THR A 17 -3.23 -3.05 -4.32
C THR A 17 -3.07 -1.93 -5.34
N CYS A 18 -2.83 -2.28 -6.60
CA CYS A 18 -2.77 -1.29 -7.67
C CYS A 18 -4.12 -0.58 -7.84
N ASN A 19 -4.08 0.75 -7.98
CA ASN A 19 -5.26 1.56 -8.24
C ASN A 19 -5.26 1.99 -9.72
N PRO A 20 -6.25 1.58 -10.53
CA PRO A 20 -6.29 1.92 -11.95
C PRO A 20 -6.59 3.40 -12.18
N ASN A 21 -7.06 4.12 -11.14
CA ASN A 21 -7.37 5.53 -11.20
C ASN A 21 -6.17 6.45 -10.98
N TRP A 22 -4.96 5.91 -10.82
CA TRP A 22 -3.77 6.74 -10.76
C TRP A 22 -3.59 7.55 -12.06
N PRO A 23 -3.26 8.85 -11.96
CA PRO A 23 -3.14 9.73 -13.12
C PRO A 23 -2.10 9.19 -14.10
N GLU A 24 -0.99 8.64 -13.61
CA GLU A 24 0.07 8.07 -14.44
C GLU A 24 -0.44 6.91 -15.32
N ILE A 25 -1.45 6.17 -14.87
CA ILE A 25 -2.11 5.12 -15.67
C ILE A 25 -3.09 5.75 -16.65
N LYS A 26 -3.96 6.65 -16.19
CA LYS A 26 -5.02 7.27 -17.01
C LYS A 26 -4.46 8.11 -18.16
N GLU A 27 -3.40 8.87 -17.93
CA GLU A 27 -2.77 9.72 -18.94
C GLU A 27 -2.06 8.92 -20.04
N ASN A 28 -1.66 7.67 -19.75
CA ASN A 28 -0.91 6.81 -20.67
C ASN A 28 -1.77 5.71 -21.32
N ILE A 29 -3.07 5.65 -21.00
CA ILE A 29 -4.05 4.78 -21.64
C ILE A 29 -4.87 5.64 -22.61
N ASN A 30 -4.96 5.19 -23.86
CA ASN A 30 -5.76 5.87 -24.88
C ASN A 30 -7.25 5.77 -24.52
N THR A 31 -8.07 6.76 -24.82
CA THR A 31 -9.50 6.83 -24.42
C THR A 31 -10.34 5.64 -24.88
N ASN A 32 -9.87 4.89 -25.89
CA ASN A 32 -10.53 3.71 -26.44
C ASN A 32 -10.10 2.37 -25.78
N LEU A 33 -9.16 2.38 -24.84
CA LEU A 33 -8.64 1.17 -24.18
C LEU A 33 -8.91 1.22 -22.69
N THR A 34 -9.17 0.07 -22.09
CA THR A 34 -9.32 -0.08 -20.64
C THR A 34 -7.97 -0.46 -20.00
N PRO A 35 -7.75 -0.23 -18.68
CA PRO A 35 -6.52 -0.67 -18.00
C PRO A 35 -6.17 -2.16 -18.16
N PRO A 36 -7.14 -3.09 -18.22
CA PRO A 36 -6.89 -4.47 -18.65
C PRO A 36 -6.31 -4.62 -20.06
N ASP A 37 -6.52 -3.67 -20.98
CA ASP A 37 -6.01 -3.77 -22.35
C ASP A 37 -4.55 -3.28 -22.48
N LYS A 38 -4.02 -2.59 -21.45
CA LYS A 38 -2.63 -2.13 -21.37
C LYS A 38 -1.96 -2.54 -20.05
N TYR A 39 -1.81 -3.86 -19.87
CA TYR A 39 -1.17 -4.43 -18.68
C TYR A 39 0.28 -3.94 -18.48
N ASP A 40 0.99 -3.59 -19.55
CA ASP A 40 2.36 -3.06 -19.50
C ASP A 40 2.44 -1.73 -18.75
N THR A 41 1.59 -0.75 -19.09
CA THR A 41 1.52 0.55 -18.40
C THR A 41 1.13 0.37 -16.94
N VAL A 42 0.10 -0.43 -16.66
CA VAL A 42 -0.37 -0.71 -15.30
C VAL A 42 0.75 -1.34 -14.47
N ASN A 43 1.42 -2.38 -15.00
CA ASN A 43 2.51 -3.06 -14.30
C ASN A 43 3.70 -2.13 -14.07
N ARG A 44 4.06 -1.27 -15.03
CA ARG A 44 5.15 -0.32 -14.89
C ARG A 44 4.87 0.72 -13.80
N VAL A 45 3.68 1.33 -13.81
CA VAL A 45 3.29 2.30 -12.76
C VAL A 45 3.24 1.61 -11.41
N PHE A 46 2.63 0.41 -11.32
CA PHE A 46 2.57 -0.33 -10.07
C PHE A 46 3.97 -0.68 -9.54
N HIS A 47 4.88 -1.14 -10.39
CA HIS A 47 6.26 -1.42 -10.00
C HIS A 47 6.94 -0.18 -9.40
N LEU A 48 6.77 0.99 -10.01
CA LEU A 48 7.33 2.24 -9.49
C LEU A 48 6.73 2.61 -8.11
N LYS A 49 5.43 2.38 -7.90
CA LYS A 49 4.79 2.59 -6.59
C LYS A 49 5.31 1.61 -5.54
N VAL A 50 5.53 0.34 -5.90
CA VAL A 50 6.16 -0.66 -5.03
C VAL A 50 7.58 -0.27 -4.66
N GLN A 51 8.40 0.19 -5.61
CA GLN A 51 9.76 0.68 -5.31
C GLN A 51 9.74 1.88 -4.36
N LYS A 52 8.81 2.81 -4.54
CA LYS A 52 8.64 3.94 -3.63
C LYS A 52 8.23 3.50 -2.22
N LEU A 53 7.31 2.53 -2.11
CA LEU A 53 6.93 1.94 -0.82
C LEU A 53 8.13 1.26 -0.12
N LEU A 54 8.89 0.45 -0.85
CA LEU A 54 10.10 -0.19 -0.34
C LEU A 54 11.15 0.83 0.10
N HIS A 55 11.31 1.93 -0.63
CA HIS A 55 12.20 3.02 -0.24
C HIS A 55 11.78 3.66 1.09
N LEU A 56 10.50 4.00 1.25
CA LEU A 56 9.98 4.59 2.50
C LEU A 56 10.23 3.67 3.70
N ILE A 57 9.99 2.37 3.54
CA ILE A 57 10.15 1.40 4.61
C ILE A 57 11.64 1.13 4.90
N ASN A 58 12.44 0.83 3.88
CA ASN A 58 13.80 0.35 4.04
C ASN A 58 14.88 1.44 4.13
N LYS A 59 14.64 2.62 3.54
CA LYS A 59 15.60 3.73 3.50
C LYS A 59 15.17 4.90 4.37
N SER A 60 13.90 5.28 4.32
CA SER A 60 13.37 6.36 5.16
C SER A 60 13.01 5.89 6.57
N HIS A 61 13.01 4.57 6.82
CA HIS A 61 12.80 3.97 8.14
C HIS A 61 11.51 4.42 8.84
N ILE A 62 10.40 4.53 8.10
CA ILE A 62 9.12 4.98 8.68
C ILE A 62 8.59 4.08 9.81
N PHE A 63 9.01 2.81 9.86
CA PHE A 63 8.73 1.87 10.94
C PHE A 63 9.97 1.53 11.78
N GLY A 64 11.06 2.28 11.60
CA GLY A 64 12.38 2.00 12.16
C GLY A 64 13.29 1.17 11.24
N PRO A 65 14.51 0.84 11.70
CA PRO A 65 15.48 0.07 10.93
C PRO A 65 15.03 -1.39 10.72
N LEU A 66 15.28 -1.92 9.52
CA LEU A 66 14.90 -3.27 9.12
C LEU A 66 16.06 -4.26 9.31
N ARG A 67 15.76 -5.48 9.75
CA ARG A 67 16.68 -6.62 9.64
C ARG A 67 16.61 -7.22 8.24
N CYS A 68 15.41 -7.42 7.74
CA CYS A 68 15.14 -7.90 6.40
C CYS A 68 13.69 -7.62 6.00
N HIS A 69 13.40 -7.75 4.71
CA HIS A 69 12.04 -7.74 4.18
C HIS A 69 11.96 -8.74 3.02
N MET A 70 10.76 -9.21 2.71
CA MET A 70 10.47 -9.95 1.49
C MET A 70 9.12 -9.52 0.96
N TYR A 71 8.94 -9.56 -0.36
CA TYR A 71 7.64 -9.32 -0.95
C TYR A 71 7.38 -10.25 -2.11
N THR A 72 6.10 -10.49 -2.38
CA THR A 72 5.60 -11.15 -3.57
C THR A 72 4.63 -10.20 -4.27
N ILE A 73 4.68 -10.18 -5.60
CA ILE A 73 3.67 -9.52 -6.42
C ILE A 73 2.79 -10.63 -7.00
N GLU A 74 1.49 -10.49 -6.80
CA GLU A 74 0.50 -11.44 -7.28
C GLU A 74 -0.39 -10.76 -8.33
N TRP A 75 -0.62 -11.46 -9.42
CA TRP A 75 -1.58 -11.06 -10.46
C TRP A 75 -2.82 -11.93 -10.30
N GLN A 76 -3.91 -11.33 -9.83
CA GLN A 76 -5.19 -12.01 -9.79
C GLN A 76 -5.72 -12.18 -11.23
N LYS A 77 -6.37 -13.31 -11.54
CA LYS A 77 -7.01 -13.50 -12.87
C LYS A 77 -8.02 -12.37 -13.12
N ARG A 78 -7.75 -11.52 -14.12
CA ARG A 78 -8.52 -10.30 -14.46
C ARG A 78 -8.52 -9.20 -13.38
N GLY A 79 -7.72 -9.37 -12.33
CA GLY A 79 -7.52 -8.36 -11.30
C GLY A 79 -6.24 -7.56 -11.52
N LEU A 80 -6.15 -6.43 -10.83
CA LEU A 80 -4.95 -5.61 -10.83
C LEU A 80 -3.89 -6.24 -9.91
N PRO A 81 -2.59 -5.98 -10.15
CA PRO A 81 -1.56 -6.55 -9.31
C PRO A 81 -1.65 -6.01 -7.88
N HIS A 82 -1.33 -6.86 -6.91
CA HIS A 82 -1.14 -6.46 -5.52
C HIS A 82 0.18 -7.02 -5.00
N VAL A 83 0.75 -6.34 -4.02
CA VAL A 83 1.99 -6.73 -3.35
C VAL A 83 1.67 -7.16 -1.93
N HIS A 84 2.25 -8.27 -1.51
CA HIS A 84 2.31 -8.71 -0.13
C HIS A 84 3.74 -8.54 0.37
N LEU A 85 3.95 -7.70 1.40
CA LEU A 85 5.25 -7.36 1.96
C LEU A 85 5.31 -7.81 3.42
N LEU A 86 6.30 -8.65 3.72
CA LEU A 86 6.65 -9.07 5.07
C LEU A 86 7.90 -8.31 5.52
N VAL A 87 7.87 -7.76 6.73
CA VAL A 87 8.97 -6.94 7.28
C VAL A 87 9.39 -7.46 8.66
N TRP A 88 10.70 -7.55 8.87
CA TRP A 88 11.32 -7.82 10.18
C TRP A 88 12.10 -6.58 10.61
N LEU A 89 11.75 -6.03 11.76
CA LEU A 89 12.36 -4.82 12.31
C LEU A 89 13.53 -5.18 13.23
N VAL A 90 14.53 -4.29 13.33
CA VAL A 90 15.60 -4.43 14.31
C VAL A 90 15.02 -4.34 15.72
N ASN A 91 14.16 -3.34 15.91
CA ASN A 91 13.40 -3.08 17.12
C ASN A 91 11.92 -3.35 16.85
N LYS A 92 11.34 -4.32 17.57
CA LYS A 92 9.93 -4.68 17.39
C LYS A 92 9.00 -3.58 17.90
N ILE A 93 7.90 -3.38 17.19
CA ILE A 93 6.80 -2.53 17.66
C ILE A 93 6.19 -3.18 18.90
N ARG A 94 6.18 -2.44 20.00
CA ARG A 94 5.57 -2.88 21.27
C ARG A 94 4.08 -2.54 21.29
N PRO A 95 3.26 -3.21 22.12
CA PRO A 95 1.82 -2.94 22.19
C PRO A 95 1.47 -1.47 22.41
N ASN A 96 2.25 -0.75 23.22
CA ASN A 96 2.05 0.67 23.51
C ASN A 96 2.49 1.61 22.35
N GLN A 97 3.01 1.07 21.24
CA GLN A 97 3.40 1.82 20.05
C GLN A 97 2.47 1.52 18.86
N MET A 98 1.46 0.66 19.04
CA MET A 98 0.61 0.19 17.94
C MET A 98 -0.14 1.35 17.28
N ASP A 99 -0.72 2.25 18.08
CA ASP A 99 -1.52 3.38 17.60
C ASP A 99 -0.68 4.39 16.81
N SER A 100 0.64 4.46 17.06
CA SER A 100 1.55 5.29 16.26
C SER A 100 1.89 4.67 14.90
N ALA A 101 1.71 3.36 14.75
CA ALA A 101 2.08 2.61 13.55
C ALA A 101 0.90 2.28 12.65
N ILE A 102 -0.30 2.13 13.22
CA ILE A 102 -1.52 1.72 12.52
C ILE A 102 -2.68 2.54 13.06
N SER A 103 -3.49 3.11 12.16
CA SER A 103 -4.76 3.73 12.50
C SER A 103 -5.84 3.26 11.54
N ALA A 104 -7.04 3.05 12.08
CA ALA A 104 -8.28 2.78 11.32
C ALA A 104 -9.26 3.96 11.40
N GLU A 105 -8.82 5.10 11.93
CA GLU A 105 -9.62 6.31 12.09
C GLU A 105 -9.48 7.22 10.86
N LEU A 106 -10.51 8.03 10.62
CA LEU A 106 -10.41 9.10 9.64
C LEU A 106 -9.52 10.22 10.20
N PRO A 107 -8.56 10.75 9.42
CA PRO A 107 -7.80 11.93 9.81
C PRO A 107 -8.73 13.11 10.16
N VAL A 108 -8.30 14.01 11.04
CA VAL A 108 -9.06 15.23 11.32
C VAL A 108 -8.92 16.16 10.10
N LYS A 109 -10.05 16.53 9.49
CA LYS A 109 -10.06 17.30 8.23
C LYS A 109 -9.41 18.68 8.40
N GLU A 110 -9.57 19.28 9.57
CA GLU A 110 -9.02 20.59 9.91
C GLU A 110 -7.49 20.55 10.10
N GLU A 111 -6.93 19.41 10.49
CA GLU A 111 -5.49 19.23 10.72
C GLU A 111 -4.76 18.80 9.44
N ASP A 112 -5.31 17.84 8.70
CA ASP A 112 -4.76 17.37 7.43
C ASP A 112 -5.88 17.12 6.41
N PRO A 113 -6.34 18.16 5.70
CA PRO A 113 -7.40 18.02 4.71
C PRO A 113 -6.97 17.14 3.52
N VAL A 114 -5.68 17.06 3.21
CA VAL A 114 -5.18 16.27 2.09
C VAL A 114 -5.23 14.78 2.42
N LEU A 115 -4.72 14.39 3.59
CA LEU A 115 -4.78 13.01 4.04
C LEU A 115 -6.23 12.56 4.26
N PHE A 116 -7.07 13.43 4.83
CA PHE A 116 -8.50 13.15 4.99
C PHE A 116 -9.16 12.79 3.65
N GLU A 117 -8.99 13.60 2.61
CA GLU A 117 -9.59 13.33 1.30
C GLU A 117 -9.00 12.06 0.64
N ILE A 118 -7.70 11.78 0.83
CA ILE A 118 -7.07 10.55 0.34
C ILE A 118 -7.68 9.31 1.02
N VAL A 119 -7.76 9.30 2.36
CA VAL A 119 -8.32 8.18 3.13
C VAL A 119 -9.80 8.01 2.83
N LYS A 120 -10.58 9.10 2.82
CA LYS A 120 -12.00 9.08 2.47
C LYS A 120 -12.25 8.49 1.09
N LYS A 121 -11.42 8.86 0.10
CA LYS A 121 -11.59 8.39 -1.29
C LYS A 121 -11.16 6.94 -1.50
N HIS A 122 -10.15 6.46 -0.77
CA HIS A 122 -9.47 5.20 -1.11
C HIS A 122 -9.64 4.09 -0.08
N MET A 123 -9.92 4.42 1.18
CA MET A 123 -9.97 3.46 2.29
C MET A 123 -11.39 3.30 2.88
N VAL A 124 -12.35 4.15 2.48
CA VAL A 124 -13.75 4.02 2.86
C VAL A 124 -14.50 3.25 1.78
N HIS A 125 -14.98 2.05 2.11
CA HIS A 125 -15.77 1.20 1.22
C HIS A 125 -17.25 1.24 1.62
N GLY A 126 -18.17 1.42 0.66
CA GLY A 126 -19.62 1.46 0.90
C GLY A 126 -20.25 0.08 1.17
N PRO A 127 -21.47 0.01 1.74
CA PRO A 127 -22.58 0.95 1.50
C PRO A 127 -23.06 1.61 2.79
N LEU A 128 -22.59 2.83 3.07
CA LEU A 128 -23.26 3.69 4.05
C LEU A 128 -24.14 4.65 3.27
N ARG A 129 -25.43 4.29 3.16
CA ARG A 129 -26.49 5.27 2.90
C ARG A 129 -26.22 6.43 3.86
N ASP A 130 -26.15 7.64 3.32
CA ASP A 130 -26.18 8.90 4.08
C ASP A 130 -24.87 9.49 4.61
N PHE A 131 -23.76 9.36 3.88
CA PHE A 131 -22.79 10.49 3.83
C PHE A 131 -23.10 11.36 2.62
N LYS A 132 -24.27 12.01 2.65
CA LYS A 132 -24.52 13.19 1.81
C LYS A 132 -23.82 14.37 2.48
N SER A 133 -22.70 14.80 1.91
CA SER A 133 -22.20 16.17 2.06
C SER A 133 -22.89 17.08 1.06
#